data_AF-W6JX61-F1
#
_entry.id   AF-W6JX61-F1
#
_cell.length_a   1.000
_cell.length_b   1.000
_cell.length_c   1.000
_cell.angle_alpha   90.00
_cell.angle_beta   90.00
_cell.angle_gamma   90.00
#
_symmetry.space_group_name_H-M   'P 1'
#
loop_
_entity.id
_entity.type
_entity.pdbx_description
1 polymer ?
#
loop_
_entity_poly.entity_id
_entity_poly.type
_entity_poly.pdbx_seq_one_letter_code
_entity_poly.pdbx_strand_id
1 'polypeptide(L)'
;MRTFERQVDVHWRRTSYSALSKAAEDAAGVPATSEPELPGKDDEAPGVEILPVADTPTPAELLAADVPSPMATLPVGATFGSLVHAVLEEADPAAGDLRAEFLARIEEQIVRWPVELNRATLADALVAVSRSPLGPLASGAALADIGRSDRLCELEFELPLVGGDHRRNVGDIRLGELAPLLRAHLPEGDPLLDYAAALAAPELGDQVLRGYLTGSVDVVLRVGDRYLVVDYKTNWLGAPDAELTAADYRPRALVAAMQHSSYPLQALLYAVVLHRFLRWRLPGYDPVRHFGGVLYLYLRGMCGPDTPVIDGHPTGVFSWQPPVALVTALSDLLDGRAAS
;
A
#
# COMPACT_ATOMS: atom_id res chain seq x y z
N MET A 1 -34.00 -4.87 42.33
CA MET A 1 -33.60 -4.21 41.08
C MET A 1 -32.08 -4.32 40.98
N ARG A 2 -31.53 -5.07 40.01
CA ARG A 2 -30.08 -5.15 39.83
C ARG A 2 -29.68 -4.02 38.88
N THR A 3 -28.90 -3.06 39.37
CA THR A 3 -28.38 -1.95 38.57
C THR A 3 -27.05 -2.39 37.95
N PHE A 4 -26.88 -2.16 36.65
CA PHE A 4 -25.64 -2.51 35.95
C PHE A 4 -24.65 -1.35 36.12
N GLU A 5 -23.67 -1.51 37.02
CA GLU A 5 -22.66 -0.48 37.34
C GLU A 5 -21.40 -0.56 36.46
N ARG A 6 -21.32 -1.57 35.57
CA ARG A 6 -20.14 -1.80 34.74
C ARG A 6 -20.18 -0.90 33.50
N GLN A 7 -19.21 0.00 33.37
CA GLN A 7 -18.96 0.72 32.13
C GLN A 7 -18.36 -0.24 31.09
N VAL A 8 -18.94 -0.25 29.89
CA VAL A 8 -18.43 -0.99 28.74
C VAL A 8 -17.31 -0.17 28.12
N ASP A 9 -16.16 -0.81 27.87
CA ASP A 9 -15.05 -0.19 27.14
C ASP A 9 -15.43 -0.13 25.65
N VAL A 10 -15.64 1.09 25.15
CA VAL A 10 -15.97 1.35 23.74
C VAL A 10 -14.73 1.67 22.90
N HIS A 11 -13.55 1.75 23.52
CA HIS A 11 -12.29 2.09 22.86
C HIS A 11 -11.49 0.86 22.43
N TRP A 12 -11.72 -0.29 23.07
CA TRP A 12 -11.14 -1.57 22.63
C TRP A 12 -11.86 -2.07 21.37
N ARG A 13 -11.13 -2.20 20.26
CA ARG A 13 -11.70 -2.65 18.97
C ARG A 13 -10.72 -3.47 18.15
N ARG A 14 -11.27 -4.23 17.21
CA ARG A 14 -10.54 -4.68 16.01
C ARG A 14 -10.74 -3.61 14.95
N THR A 15 -9.65 -3.04 14.45
CA THR A 15 -9.69 -1.93 13.48
C THR A 15 -8.73 -2.24 12.34
N SER A 16 -9.05 -1.80 11.13
CA SER A 16 -8.17 -1.88 9.97
C SER A 16 -7.63 -0.50 9.61
N TYR A 17 -6.63 -0.46 8.72
CA TYR A 17 -6.18 0.80 8.11
C TYR A 17 -7.34 1.58 7.48
N SER A 18 -8.15 0.94 6.64
CA SER A 18 -9.29 1.58 5.95
C SER A 18 -10.32 2.13 6.93
N ALA A 19 -10.51 1.48 8.08
CA ALA A 19 -11.39 1.99 9.13
C ALA A 19 -10.82 3.24 9.83
N LEU A 20 -9.48 3.32 10.00
CA LEU A 20 -8.82 4.50 10.58
C LEU A 20 -8.84 5.69 9.62
N SER A 21 -8.62 5.47 8.32
CA SER A 21 -8.66 6.52 7.30
C SER A 21 -10.09 7.04 7.09
N LYS A 22 -11.08 6.14 6.94
CA LYS A 22 -12.49 6.52 6.76
C LYS A 22 -13.04 7.34 7.93
N ALA A 23 -12.66 7.01 9.16
CA ALA A 23 -13.07 7.78 10.34
C ALA A 23 -12.56 9.24 10.28
N ALA A 24 -11.40 9.49 9.67
CA ALA A 24 -10.89 10.84 9.48
C ALA A 24 -11.63 11.59 8.36
N GLU A 25 -11.99 10.91 7.27
CA GLU A 25 -12.80 11.48 6.17
C GLU A 25 -14.21 11.87 6.63
N ASP A 26 -14.85 11.01 7.43
CA ASP A 26 -16.16 11.27 8.05
C ASP A 26 -16.09 12.49 9.00
N ALA A 27 -15.02 12.57 9.80
CA ALA A 27 -14.78 13.72 10.69
C ALA A 27 -14.51 15.02 9.91
N ALA A 28 -13.91 14.92 8.72
CA ALA A 28 -13.67 16.04 7.81
C ALA A 28 -14.90 16.44 6.97
N GLY A 29 -16.04 15.75 7.13
CA GLY A 29 -17.30 16.08 6.45
C GLY A 29 -17.40 15.60 5.01
N VAL A 30 -16.61 14.59 4.62
CA VAL A 30 -16.75 13.90 3.33
C VAL A 30 -17.95 12.93 3.43
N PRO A 31 -18.92 12.95 2.52
CA PRO A 31 -20.12 12.11 2.65
C PRO A 31 -19.79 10.63 2.39
N ALA A 32 -19.84 9.80 3.43
CA ALA A 32 -19.78 8.35 3.29
C ALA A 32 -21.02 7.80 2.57
N THR A 33 -20.81 7.01 1.52
CA THR A 33 -21.85 6.12 0.99
C THR A 33 -21.99 4.91 1.91
N SER A 34 -23.21 4.67 2.37
CA SER A 34 -23.57 3.53 3.22
C SER A 34 -23.84 2.32 2.34
N GLU A 35 -22.80 1.65 1.85
CA GLU A 35 -22.96 0.38 1.12
C GLU A 35 -22.53 -0.81 2.00
N PRO A 36 -23.19 -1.97 1.87
CA PRO A 36 -22.86 -3.17 2.64
C PRO A 36 -21.42 -3.61 2.33
N GLU A 37 -20.69 -4.05 3.37
CA GLU A 37 -19.33 -4.59 3.28
C GLU A 37 -19.30 -5.79 2.33
N LEU A 38 -18.96 -5.54 1.06
CA LEU A 38 -18.54 -6.58 0.12
C LEU A 38 -17.06 -6.88 0.39
N PRO A 39 -16.59 -8.13 0.27
CA PRO A 39 -15.24 -8.54 0.64
C PRO A 39 -14.14 -8.07 -0.34
N GLY A 40 -14.32 -6.94 -1.02
CA GLY A 40 -13.36 -6.37 -1.97
C GLY A 40 -12.17 -5.69 -1.28
N LYS A 41 -11.18 -5.28 -2.07
CA LYS A 41 -10.09 -4.42 -1.58
C LYS A 41 -10.64 -3.02 -1.30
N ASP A 42 -11.01 -2.77 -0.04
CA ASP A 42 -11.65 -1.53 0.44
C ASP A 42 -10.77 -0.27 0.34
N ASP A 43 -9.47 -0.42 0.08
CA ASP A 43 -8.50 0.66 -0.06
C ASP A 43 -8.21 1.04 -1.53
N GLU A 44 -8.93 0.46 -2.49
CA GLU A 44 -8.93 0.86 -3.89
C GLU A 44 -9.79 2.10 -4.14
N ALA A 45 -9.31 3.02 -4.98
CA ALA A 45 -10.05 4.23 -5.31
C ALA A 45 -11.30 3.91 -6.15
N PRO A 46 -12.45 4.54 -5.85
CA PRO A 46 -13.70 4.28 -6.56
C PRO A 46 -13.73 4.85 -7.99
N GLY A 47 -12.73 5.65 -8.39
CA GLY A 47 -12.70 6.31 -9.69
C GLY A 47 -11.39 7.04 -10.01
N VAL A 48 -11.48 8.05 -10.87
CA VAL A 48 -10.34 8.89 -11.30
C VAL A 48 -9.93 9.85 -10.19
N GLU A 49 -8.66 9.84 -9.83
CA GLU A 49 -8.09 10.77 -8.85
C GLU A 49 -7.61 12.04 -9.55
N ILE A 50 -8.20 13.18 -9.20
CA ILE A 50 -7.78 14.47 -9.72
C ILE A 50 -6.75 15.06 -8.75
N LEU A 51 -5.47 14.83 -9.06
CA LEU A 51 -4.36 15.38 -8.28
C LEU A 51 -3.97 16.77 -8.80
N PRO A 52 -3.68 17.74 -7.92
CA PRO A 52 -3.17 19.04 -8.35
C PRO A 52 -1.78 18.89 -8.98
N VAL A 53 -1.65 19.24 -10.26
CA VAL A 53 -0.37 19.29 -10.98
C VAL A 53 0.07 20.75 -11.07
N ALA A 54 1.09 21.14 -10.31
CA ALA A 54 1.51 22.54 -10.21
C ALA A 54 2.79 22.89 -11.01
N ASP A 55 3.51 21.92 -11.58
CA ASP A 55 4.84 22.15 -12.14
C ASP A 55 5.01 21.83 -13.62
N THR A 56 5.98 22.50 -14.23
CA THR A 56 6.39 22.29 -15.63
C THR A 56 7.09 20.93 -15.78
N PRO A 57 6.69 20.07 -16.72
CA PRO A 57 7.31 18.77 -16.91
C PRO A 57 8.78 18.88 -17.35
N THR A 58 9.61 18.04 -16.78
CA THR A 58 11.01 17.84 -17.16
C THR A 58 11.11 17.10 -18.51
N PRO A 59 12.25 17.17 -19.23
CA PRO A 59 12.43 16.43 -20.48
C PRO A 59 12.22 14.92 -20.35
N ALA A 60 12.58 14.31 -19.21
CA ALA A 60 12.35 12.89 -18.96
C ALA A 60 10.86 12.57 -18.80
N GLU A 61 10.10 13.46 -18.16
CA GLU A 61 8.64 13.32 -18.02
C GLU A 61 7.92 13.50 -19.37
N LEU A 62 8.45 14.32 -20.28
CA LEU A 62 7.92 14.46 -21.63
C LEU A 62 8.09 13.17 -22.45
N LEU A 63 9.23 12.49 -22.34
CA LEU A 63 9.42 11.18 -23.00
C LEU A 63 8.48 10.11 -22.45
N ALA A 64 8.14 10.17 -21.17
CA ALA A 64 7.16 9.27 -20.57
C ALA A 64 5.73 9.51 -21.08
N ALA A 65 5.44 10.68 -21.66
CA ALA A 65 4.13 10.98 -22.24
C ALA A 65 3.91 10.26 -23.57
N ASP A 66 4.98 9.84 -24.26
CA ASP A 66 4.90 9.06 -25.50
C ASP A 66 4.71 7.54 -25.24
N VAL A 67 4.72 7.12 -23.97
CA VAL A 67 4.55 5.71 -23.58
C VAL A 67 3.13 5.50 -23.04
N PRO A 68 2.23 4.85 -23.82
CA PRO A 68 0.86 4.61 -23.38
C PRO A 68 0.81 3.61 -22.21
N SER A 69 -0.16 3.80 -21.33
CA SER A 69 -0.43 2.82 -20.26
C SER A 69 -0.94 1.50 -20.85
N PRO A 70 -0.44 0.34 -20.41
CA PRO A 70 -0.96 -0.95 -20.85
C PRO A 70 -2.41 -1.20 -20.36
N MET A 71 -2.89 -0.40 -19.40
CA MET A 71 -4.23 -0.50 -18.81
C MET A 71 -5.13 0.68 -19.20
N ALA A 72 -4.78 1.47 -20.23
CA ALA A 72 -5.50 2.68 -20.62
C ALA A 72 -6.99 2.45 -21.00
N THR A 73 -7.32 1.27 -21.50
CA THR A 73 -8.70 0.91 -21.91
C THR A 73 -9.41 -0.02 -20.92
N LEU A 74 -8.75 -0.37 -19.81
CA LEU A 74 -9.30 -1.25 -18.79
C LEU A 74 -10.12 -0.45 -17.76
N PRO A 75 -11.21 -1.04 -17.23
CA PRO A 75 -12.12 -0.36 -16.32
C PRO A 75 -11.43 0.07 -15.02
N VAL A 76 -12.07 0.99 -14.29
CA VAL A 76 -11.67 1.44 -12.95
C VAL A 76 -12.63 0.91 -11.88
N GLY A 77 -12.22 0.95 -10.61
CA GLY A 77 -13.07 0.66 -9.46
C GLY A 77 -12.68 -0.60 -8.69
N ALA A 78 -13.21 -0.70 -7.46
CA ALA A 78 -12.78 -1.70 -6.47
C ALA A 78 -12.94 -3.17 -6.93
N THR A 79 -13.98 -3.52 -7.70
CA THR A 79 -14.14 -4.88 -8.22
C THR A 79 -13.06 -5.22 -9.25
N PHE A 80 -12.67 -4.26 -10.09
CA PHE A 80 -11.56 -4.45 -11.03
C PHE A 80 -10.22 -4.59 -10.29
N GLY A 81 -9.96 -3.73 -9.30
CA GLY A 81 -8.79 -3.88 -8.42
C GLY A 81 -8.74 -5.25 -7.77
N SER A 82 -9.85 -5.69 -7.17
CA SER A 82 -9.95 -7.01 -6.51
C SER A 82 -9.69 -8.18 -7.48
N LEU A 83 -10.17 -8.10 -8.73
CA LEU A 83 -9.84 -9.07 -9.77
C LEU A 83 -8.33 -9.09 -10.06
N VAL A 84 -7.71 -7.93 -10.24
CA VAL A 84 -6.28 -7.81 -10.55
C VAL A 84 -5.41 -8.36 -9.41
N HIS A 85 -5.73 -8.02 -8.16
CA HIS A 85 -5.00 -8.51 -6.99
C HIS A 85 -5.07 -10.04 -6.91
N ALA A 86 -6.27 -10.61 -7.03
CA ALA A 86 -6.45 -12.06 -6.98
C ALA A 86 -5.71 -12.80 -8.11
N VAL A 87 -5.63 -12.19 -9.30
CA VAL A 87 -4.86 -12.76 -10.42
C VAL A 87 -3.35 -12.72 -10.12
N LEU A 88 -2.82 -11.62 -9.60
CA LEU A 88 -1.40 -11.48 -9.27
C LEU A 88 -0.97 -12.36 -8.08
N GLU A 89 -1.87 -12.55 -7.12
CA GLU A 89 -1.68 -13.46 -5.98
C GLU A 89 -1.52 -14.91 -6.44
N GLU A 90 -2.43 -15.37 -7.31
CA GLU A 90 -2.53 -16.77 -7.70
C GLU A 90 -1.64 -17.16 -8.88
N ALA A 91 -1.18 -16.22 -9.71
CA ALA A 91 -0.35 -16.51 -10.88
C ALA A 91 1.03 -17.06 -10.48
N ASP A 92 1.54 -18.03 -11.25
CA ASP A 92 2.94 -18.46 -11.14
C ASP A 92 3.88 -17.55 -11.95
N PRO A 93 4.75 -16.74 -11.31
CA PRO A 93 5.70 -15.89 -12.02
C PRO A 93 6.72 -16.70 -12.83
N ALA A 94 6.96 -17.96 -12.44
CA ALA A 94 7.90 -18.86 -13.11
C ALA A 94 7.25 -19.69 -14.25
N ALA A 95 5.98 -19.43 -14.59
CA ALA A 95 5.31 -20.10 -15.69
C ALA A 95 6.06 -19.88 -17.01
N GLY A 96 6.23 -20.96 -17.78
CA GLY A 96 6.91 -20.91 -19.08
C GLY A 96 6.22 -20.00 -20.10
N ASP A 97 4.89 -19.87 -20.01
CA ASP A 97 4.09 -18.88 -20.73
C ASP A 97 3.28 -18.05 -19.73
N LEU A 98 3.86 -16.94 -19.28
CA LEU A 98 3.27 -16.03 -18.31
C LEU A 98 1.94 -15.43 -18.79
N ARG A 99 1.76 -15.24 -20.10
CA ARG A 99 0.52 -14.70 -20.66
C ARG A 99 -0.61 -15.71 -20.54
N ALA A 100 -0.34 -16.96 -20.88
CA ALA A 100 -1.31 -18.04 -20.75
C ALA A 100 -1.68 -18.28 -19.27
N GLU A 101 -0.71 -18.19 -18.37
CA GLU A 101 -0.94 -18.24 -16.92
C GLU A 101 -1.90 -17.15 -16.46
N PHE A 102 -1.63 -15.88 -16.81
CA PHE A 102 -2.55 -14.79 -16.45
C PHE A 102 -3.93 -14.97 -17.04
N LEU A 103 -4.05 -15.39 -18.31
CA LEU A 103 -5.36 -15.63 -18.91
C LEU A 103 -6.14 -16.71 -18.14
N ALA A 104 -5.47 -17.80 -17.75
CA ALA A 104 -6.10 -18.85 -16.95
C ALA A 104 -6.56 -18.34 -15.58
N ARG A 105 -5.71 -17.58 -14.87
CA ARG A 105 -6.08 -16.97 -13.59
C ARG A 105 -7.23 -15.97 -13.73
N ILE A 106 -7.27 -15.16 -14.80
CA ILE A 106 -8.36 -14.21 -15.07
C ILE A 106 -9.69 -14.97 -15.26
N GLU A 107 -9.69 -16.05 -16.05
CA GLU A 107 -10.89 -16.88 -16.25
C GLU A 107 -11.41 -17.49 -14.94
N GLU A 108 -10.52 -17.85 -14.02
CA GLU A 108 -10.91 -18.37 -12.70
C GLU A 108 -11.45 -17.26 -11.79
N GLN A 109 -10.75 -16.13 -11.69
CA GLN A 109 -11.05 -15.08 -10.71
C GLN A 109 -12.24 -14.20 -11.11
N ILE A 110 -12.53 -14.06 -12.40
CA ILE A 110 -13.66 -13.22 -12.88
C ILE A 110 -15.03 -13.74 -12.43
N VAL A 111 -15.12 -15.01 -12.03
CA VAL A 111 -16.36 -15.58 -11.44
C VAL A 111 -16.65 -14.97 -10.07
N ARG A 112 -15.60 -14.71 -9.27
CA ARG A 112 -15.69 -14.08 -7.95
C ARG A 112 -15.75 -12.56 -8.05
N TRP A 113 -15.02 -11.99 -9.01
CA TRP A 113 -14.90 -10.55 -9.23
C TRP A 113 -15.40 -10.19 -10.63
N PRO A 114 -16.72 -10.17 -10.85
CA PRO A 114 -17.29 -9.97 -12.17
C PRO A 114 -17.06 -8.53 -12.66
N VAL A 115 -16.34 -8.40 -13.78
CA VAL A 115 -16.08 -7.13 -14.46
C VAL A 115 -16.19 -7.34 -15.96
N GLU A 116 -16.86 -6.42 -16.65
CA GLU A 116 -16.92 -6.43 -18.11
C GLU A 116 -15.61 -5.87 -18.69
N LEU A 117 -14.79 -6.72 -19.29
CA LEU A 117 -13.53 -6.34 -19.93
C LEU A 117 -13.09 -7.37 -20.97
N ASN A 118 -12.12 -6.99 -21.81
CA ASN A 118 -11.42 -7.94 -22.65
C ASN A 118 -10.30 -8.63 -21.86
N ARG A 119 -10.46 -9.94 -21.62
CA ARG A 119 -9.55 -10.76 -20.81
C ARG A 119 -8.16 -10.88 -21.41
N ALA A 120 -8.06 -10.93 -22.74
CA ALA A 120 -6.78 -10.95 -23.44
C ALA A 120 -6.02 -9.63 -23.23
N THR A 121 -6.73 -8.50 -23.31
CA THR A 121 -6.14 -7.18 -23.01
C THR A 121 -5.63 -7.09 -21.58
N LEU A 122 -6.39 -7.59 -20.59
CA LEU A 122 -5.90 -7.62 -19.20
C LEU A 122 -4.69 -8.55 -19.05
N ALA A 123 -4.68 -9.74 -19.67
CA ALA A 123 -3.53 -10.64 -19.62
C ALA A 123 -2.26 -10.00 -20.22
N ASP A 124 -2.39 -9.34 -21.38
CA ASP A 124 -1.30 -8.59 -22.01
C ASP A 124 -0.77 -7.47 -21.11
N ALA A 125 -1.67 -6.73 -20.46
CA ALA A 125 -1.30 -5.69 -19.51
C ALA A 125 -0.55 -6.25 -18.30
N LEU A 126 -1.00 -7.37 -17.72
CA LEU A 126 -0.35 -8.00 -16.56
C LEU A 126 1.04 -8.57 -16.90
N VAL A 127 1.27 -8.99 -18.14
CA VAL A 127 2.62 -9.34 -18.61
C VAL A 127 3.53 -8.10 -18.61
N ALA A 128 3.05 -6.96 -19.11
CA ALA A 128 3.81 -5.71 -19.09
C ALA A 128 4.12 -5.28 -17.64
N VAL A 129 3.10 -5.23 -16.79
CA VAL A 129 3.24 -4.96 -15.34
C VAL A 129 4.29 -5.86 -14.71
N SER A 130 4.18 -7.18 -14.92
CA SER A 130 5.06 -8.15 -14.28
C SER A 130 6.51 -8.08 -14.75
N ARG A 131 6.76 -7.49 -15.93
CA ARG A 131 8.09 -7.31 -16.51
C ARG A 131 8.65 -5.90 -16.34
N SER A 132 7.92 -5.03 -15.65
CA SER A 132 8.40 -3.68 -15.36
C SER A 132 9.41 -3.72 -14.21
N PRO A 133 10.51 -2.94 -14.29
CA PRO A 133 11.48 -2.87 -13.21
C PRO A 133 10.83 -2.29 -11.93
N LEU A 134 11.11 -2.89 -10.78
CA LEU A 134 10.64 -2.42 -9.47
C LEU A 134 11.56 -1.36 -8.84
N GLY A 135 12.60 -0.94 -9.57
CA GLY A 135 13.50 0.11 -9.14
C GLY A 135 14.55 -0.32 -8.10
N PRO A 136 15.23 0.65 -7.46
CA PRO A 136 16.45 0.39 -6.71
C PRO A 136 16.29 -0.52 -5.47
N LEU A 137 15.16 -0.44 -4.76
CA LEU A 137 14.94 -1.27 -3.55
C LEU A 137 14.87 -2.76 -3.87
N ALA A 138 14.46 -3.10 -5.08
CA ALA A 138 14.44 -4.47 -5.61
C ALA A 138 15.68 -4.78 -6.48
N SER A 139 16.73 -3.95 -6.43
CA SER A 139 17.92 -4.08 -7.30
C SER A 139 17.59 -4.13 -8.79
N GLY A 140 16.51 -3.47 -9.21
CA GLY A 140 16.03 -3.43 -10.59
C GLY A 140 15.27 -4.68 -11.06
N ALA A 141 15.06 -5.68 -10.20
CA ALA A 141 14.26 -6.86 -10.54
C ALA A 141 12.82 -6.49 -10.91
N ALA A 142 12.20 -7.28 -11.78
CA ALA A 142 10.77 -7.23 -12.04
C ALA A 142 10.02 -8.24 -11.18
N LEU A 143 8.69 -8.14 -11.10
CA LEU A 143 7.87 -9.15 -10.43
C LEU A 143 8.16 -10.54 -11.04
N ALA A 144 8.17 -10.68 -12.35
CA ALA A 144 8.40 -11.95 -13.04
C ALA A 144 9.73 -12.63 -12.67
N ASP A 145 10.72 -11.90 -12.16
CA ASP A 145 12.02 -12.45 -11.75
C ASP A 145 12.00 -13.07 -10.34
N ILE A 146 10.94 -12.81 -9.57
CA ILE A 146 10.82 -13.25 -8.17
C ILE A 146 9.84 -14.42 -8.14
N GLY A 147 10.36 -15.64 -7.96
CA GLY A 147 9.56 -16.86 -7.94
C GLY A 147 8.72 -17.03 -6.66
N ARG A 148 7.79 -18.00 -6.66
CA ARG A 148 6.86 -18.25 -5.55
C ARG A 148 7.53 -18.50 -4.19
N SER A 149 8.72 -19.10 -4.15
CA SER A 149 9.45 -19.32 -2.88
C SER A 149 9.89 -18.03 -2.19
N ASP A 150 9.92 -16.93 -2.96
CA ASP A 150 10.35 -15.61 -2.54
C ASP A 150 9.19 -14.61 -2.49
N ARG A 151 7.97 -15.14 -2.42
CA ARG A 151 6.73 -14.39 -2.31
C ARG A 151 5.89 -14.94 -1.18
N LEU A 152 5.39 -14.05 -0.34
CA LEU A 152 4.33 -14.35 0.61
C LEU A 152 3.16 -13.43 0.27
N CYS A 153 2.23 -13.94 -0.54
CA CYS A 153 1.03 -13.21 -0.93
C CYS A 153 -0.01 -13.24 0.19
N GLU A 154 -0.84 -12.19 0.25
CA GLU A 154 -1.92 -12.00 1.23
C GLU A 154 -1.49 -12.34 2.66
N LEU A 155 -0.47 -11.64 3.16
CA LEU A 155 -0.05 -11.77 4.55
C LEU A 155 -1.12 -11.12 5.44
N GLU A 156 -2.11 -11.92 5.83
CA GLU A 156 -3.08 -11.56 6.85
C GLU A 156 -2.40 -11.41 8.21
N PHE A 157 -2.77 -10.36 8.94
CA PHE A 157 -2.25 -10.12 10.28
C PHE A 157 -3.33 -9.64 11.25
N GLU A 158 -3.14 -9.98 12.52
CA GLU A 158 -3.83 -9.41 13.66
C GLU A 158 -2.76 -8.93 14.65
N LEU A 159 -2.51 -7.62 14.65
CA LEU A 159 -1.45 -7.00 15.42
C LEU A 159 -1.99 -6.45 16.74
N PRO A 160 -1.52 -6.92 17.91
CA PRO A 160 -1.95 -6.37 19.18
C PRO A 160 -1.46 -4.93 19.34
N LEU A 161 -2.39 -4.05 19.71
CA LEU A 161 -2.15 -2.66 20.08
C LEU A 161 -2.17 -2.56 21.62
N VAL A 162 -1.14 -1.98 22.21
CA VAL A 162 -1.05 -1.72 23.66
C VAL A 162 -1.26 -3.00 24.51
N GLY A 163 -0.68 -4.12 24.07
CA GLY A 163 -0.78 -5.40 24.76
C GLY A 163 -2.01 -6.26 24.42
N GLY A 164 -2.86 -5.84 23.48
CA GLY A 164 -3.99 -6.63 22.96
C GLY A 164 -5.03 -6.95 24.05
N ASP A 165 -5.15 -8.23 24.41
CA ASP A 165 -6.05 -8.69 25.47
C ASP A 165 -5.51 -8.42 26.88
N HIS A 166 -4.20 -8.21 27.01
CA HIS A 166 -3.58 -7.93 28.29
C HIS A 166 -3.77 -6.44 28.61
N ARG A 167 -4.60 -6.15 29.63
CA ARG A 167 -4.71 -4.82 30.24
C ARG A 167 -3.38 -4.44 30.89
N ARG A 168 -2.43 -3.97 30.09
CA ARG A 168 -1.28 -3.24 30.62
C ARG A 168 -1.79 -1.89 31.09
N ASN A 169 -1.36 -1.42 32.25
CA ASN A 169 -1.72 -0.11 32.79
C ASN A 169 -0.91 0.99 32.06
N VAL A 170 -1.01 0.99 30.75
CA VAL A 170 -0.39 1.94 29.83
C VAL A 170 -1.50 2.88 29.41
N GLY A 171 -1.20 4.19 29.34
CA GLY A 171 -2.15 5.19 28.88
C GLY A 171 -2.71 4.88 27.49
N ASP A 172 -3.78 5.57 27.12
CA ASP A 172 -4.32 5.49 25.77
C ASP A 172 -3.30 6.05 24.78
N ILE A 173 -2.96 5.26 23.75
CA ILE A 173 -2.10 5.71 22.66
C ILE A 173 -2.98 6.26 21.56
N ARG A 174 -2.66 7.45 21.07
CA ARG A 174 -3.38 8.10 19.98
C ARG A 174 -2.60 8.00 18.67
N LEU A 175 -3.31 7.99 17.57
CA LEU A 175 -2.70 7.95 16.23
C LEU A 175 -1.78 9.16 16.00
N GLY A 176 -2.09 10.32 16.58
CA GLY A 176 -1.23 11.51 16.48
C GLY A 176 0.12 11.40 17.17
N GLU A 177 0.32 10.41 18.05
CA GLU A 177 1.63 10.14 18.66
C GLU A 177 2.65 9.56 17.67
N LEU A 178 2.22 9.16 16.46
CA LEU A 178 3.14 8.81 15.38
C LEU A 178 3.81 10.06 14.79
N ALA A 179 3.16 11.23 14.82
CA ALA A 179 3.68 12.44 14.17
C ALA A 179 5.04 12.92 14.71
N PRO A 180 5.29 12.95 16.04
CA PRO A 180 6.62 13.26 16.57
C PRO A 180 7.70 12.28 16.10
N LEU A 181 7.37 10.99 15.93
CA LEU A 181 8.33 9.98 15.47
C LEU A 181 8.74 10.22 14.01
N LEU A 182 7.77 10.54 13.13
CA LEU A 182 8.07 10.92 11.75
C LEU A 182 9.04 12.12 11.73
N ARG A 183 8.74 13.19 12.48
CA ARG A 183 9.58 14.40 12.52
C ARG A 183 10.97 14.14 13.11
N ALA A 184 11.09 13.20 14.04
CA ALA A 184 12.36 12.88 14.68
C ALA A 184 13.29 12.03 13.80
N HIS A 185 12.72 11.17 12.96
CA HIS A 185 13.49 10.15 12.25
C HIS A 185 13.56 10.31 10.74
N LEU A 186 12.60 11.00 10.11
CA LEU A 186 12.64 11.23 8.67
C LEU A 186 13.49 12.47 8.35
N PRO A 187 14.39 12.39 7.35
CA PRO A 187 15.16 13.54 6.92
C PRO A 187 14.28 14.58 6.22
N GLU A 188 14.77 15.81 6.14
CA GLU A 188 14.17 16.86 5.31
C GLU A 188 14.10 16.37 3.85
N GLY A 189 12.93 16.54 3.21
CA GLY A 189 12.67 16.09 1.85
C GLY A 189 12.21 14.62 1.72
N ASP A 190 12.07 13.87 2.82
CA ASP A 190 11.42 12.56 2.77
C ASP A 190 9.96 12.70 2.28
N PRO A 191 9.50 11.87 1.32
CA PRO A 191 8.17 12.01 0.72
C PRO A 191 7.01 11.85 1.71
N LEU A 192 7.23 11.19 2.85
CA LEU A 192 6.20 10.95 3.85
C LEU A 192 6.30 11.87 5.08
N LEU A 193 7.30 12.75 5.15
CA LEU A 193 7.47 13.66 6.29
C LEU A 193 6.27 14.59 6.49
N ASP A 194 5.73 15.13 5.40
CA ASP A 194 4.58 16.05 5.44
C ASP A 194 3.32 15.41 6.04
N TYR A 195 3.22 14.08 5.97
CA TYR A 195 2.12 13.34 6.58
C TYR A 195 2.07 13.47 8.11
N ALA A 196 3.18 13.86 8.76
CA ALA A 196 3.18 14.18 10.18
C ALA A 196 2.24 15.34 10.55
N ALA A 197 1.93 16.24 9.61
CA ALA A 197 0.92 17.27 9.82
C ALA A 197 -0.49 16.68 9.89
N ALA A 198 -0.84 15.79 8.96
CA ALA A 198 -2.13 15.10 8.94
C ALA A 198 -2.33 14.25 10.21
N LEU A 199 -1.30 13.50 10.63
CA LEU A 199 -1.35 12.72 11.88
C LEU A 199 -1.55 13.60 13.12
N ALA A 200 -1.02 14.82 13.13
CA ALA A 200 -1.17 15.74 14.27
C ALA A 200 -2.52 16.45 14.29
N ALA A 201 -3.27 16.45 13.18
CA ALA A 201 -4.57 17.08 13.08
C ALA A 201 -5.62 16.25 13.85
N PRO A 202 -6.54 16.86 14.62
CA PRO A 202 -7.49 16.12 15.47
C PRO A 202 -8.32 15.08 14.74
N GLU A 203 -8.67 15.32 13.47
CA GLU A 203 -9.53 14.47 12.64
C GLU A 203 -8.96 13.06 12.50
N LEU A 204 -7.63 12.95 12.37
CA LEU A 204 -6.92 11.68 12.31
C LEU A 204 -6.25 11.34 13.65
N GLY A 205 -5.64 12.34 14.28
CA GLY A 205 -4.74 12.21 15.41
C GLY A 205 -5.41 11.81 16.72
N ASP A 206 -6.66 12.18 16.97
CA ASP A 206 -7.33 11.89 18.25
C ASP A 206 -7.85 10.44 18.36
N GLN A 207 -7.72 9.65 17.30
CA GLN A 207 -8.14 8.25 17.31
C GLN A 207 -7.30 7.43 18.28
N VAL A 208 -7.97 6.82 19.26
CA VAL A 208 -7.33 5.91 20.23
C VAL A 208 -7.03 4.56 19.57
N LEU A 209 -5.80 4.10 19.73
CA LEU A 209 -5.28 2.82 19.28
C LEU A 209 -5.30 1.82 20.43
N ARG A 210 -6.36 1.02 20.53
CA ARG A 210 -6.49 -0.04 21.53
C ARG A 210 -7.21 -1.27 20.97
N GLY A 211 -6.70 -2.45 21.29
CA GLY A 211 -7.22 -3.73 20.83
C GLY A 211 -6.31 -4.35 19.77
N TYR A 212 -6.81 -4.55 18.57
CA TYR A 212 -6.06 -5.18 17.48
C TYR A 212 -6.17 -4.39 16.18
N LEU A 213 -5.05 -4.28 15.47
CA LEU A 213 -5.00 -3.81 14.10
C LEU A 213 -5.02 -5.03 13.17
N THR A 214 -6.01 -5.12 12.29
CA THR A 214 -6.17 -6.20 11.33
C THR A 214 -5.98 -5.70 9.90
N GLY A 215 -5.45 -6.55 9.03
CA GLY A 215 -5.31 -6.23 7.61
C GLY A 215 -4.62 -7.34 6.85
N SER A 216 -4.35 -7.09 5.57
CA SER A 216 -3.58 -7.98 4.70
C SER A 216 -2.58 -7.15 3.89
N VAL A 217 -1.32 -7.60 3.84
CA VAL A 217 -0.33 -7.08 2.90
C VAL A 217 -0.42 -7.89 1.62
N ASP A 218 -0.59 -7.24 0.45
CA ASP A 218 -0.76 -7.94 -0.83
C ASP A 218 0.36 -8.93 -1.12
N VAL A 219 1.62 -8.49 -1.01
CA VAL A 219 2.75 -9.41 -1.08
C VAL A 219 3.97 -8.92 -0.31
N VAL A 220 4.64 -9.83 0.38
CA VAL A 220 6.02 -9.64 0.85
C VAL A 220 6.96 -10.33 -0.12
N LEU A 221 7.87 -9.57 -0.73
CA LEU A 221 8.88 -10.10 -1.66
C LEU A 221 10.22 -10.27 -0.97
N ARG A 222 10.93 -11.35 -1.26
CA ARG A 222 12.32 -11.55 -0.85
C ARG A 222 13.26 -11.33 -2.03
N VAL A 223 14.10 -10.31 -1.96
CA VAL A 223 15.13 -10.01 -2.97
C VAL A 223 16.50 -10.16 -2.30
N GLY A 224 17.20 -11.25 -2.62
CA GLY A 224 18.40 -11.66 -1.88
C GLY A 224 18.07 -11.99 -0.43
N ASP A 225 18.61 -11.21 0.51
CA ASP A 225 18.32 -11.29 1.95
C ASP A 225 17.43 -10.14 2.46
N ARG A 226 16.94 -9.27 1.57
CA ARG A 226 16.04 -8.17 1.90
C ARG A 226 14.58 -8.54 1.63
N TYR A 227 13.70 -8.06 2.49
CA TYR A 227 12.26 -8.27 2.41
C TYR A 227 11.54 -6.94 2.17
N LEU A 228 10.72 -6.89 1.14
CA LEU A 228 9.96 -5.72 0.71
C LEU A 228 8.49 -5.94 0.95
N VAL A 229 7.82 -4.98 1.59
CA VAL A 229 6.35 -4.89 1.57
C VAL A 229 5.96 -4.36 0.20
N VAL A 230 4.97 -4.98 -0.44
CA VAL A 230 4.42 -4.50 -1.70
C VAL A 230 2.90 -4.43 -1.59
N ASP A 231 2.35 -3.36 -2.12
CA ASP A 231 0.92 -3.11 -2.24
C ASP A 231 0.60 -2.72 -3.69
N TYR A 232 -0.38 -3.38 -4.28
CA TYR A 232 -0.82 -3.15 -5.65
C TYR A 232 -1.91 -2.09 -5.68
N LYS A 233 -1.86 -1.22 -6.69
CA LYS A 233 -2.78 -0.10 -6.86
C LYS A 233 -3.27 -0.03 -8.29
N THR A 234 -4.58 -0.05 -8.49
CA THR A 234 -5.21 0.14 -9.82
C THR A 234 -5.79 1.53 -10.02
N ASN A 235 -5.45 2.49 -9.15
CA ASN A 235 -5.85 3.90 -9.20
C ASN A 235 -5.56 4.52 -10.57
N TRP A 236 -6.46 5.38 -11.03
CA TRP A 236 -6.31 6.14 -12.26
C TRP A 236 -5.84 7.56 -11.93
N LEU A 237 -4.61 7.91 -12.33
CA LEU A 237 -4.01 9.23 -12.05
C LEU A 237 -4.02 10.20 -13.24
N GLY A 238 -4.42 9.73 -14.43
CA GLY A 238 -4.47 10.55 -15.64
C GLY A 238 -5.69 11.47 -15.68
N ALA A 239 -5.60 12.54 -16.47
CA ALA A 239 -6.74 13.43 -16.68
C ALA A 239 -7.90 12.70 -17.39
N PRO A 240 -9.18 12.94 -17.01
CA PRO A 240 -10.33 12.22 -17.56
C PRO A 240 -10.47 12.26 -19.10
N ASP A 241 -10.02 13.35 -19.72
CA ASP A 241 -10.15 13.62 -21.16
C ASP A 241 -8.83 13.45 -21.93
N ALA A 242 -7.80 12.87 -21.31
CA ALA A 242 -6.51 12.62 -21.93
C ALA A 242 -6.23 11.12 -22.05
N GLU A 243 -5.38 10.74 -23.01
CA GLU A 243 -4.86 9.39 -23.09
C GLU A 243 -4.00 9.11 -21.84
N LEU A 244 -4.19 7.93 -21.23
CA LEU A 244 -3.44 7.54 -20.04
C LEU A 244 -2.04 7.07 -20.43
N THR A 245 -1.02 7.69 -19.86
CA THR A 245 0.39 7.45 -20.21
C THR A 245 1.24 7.17 -18.98
N ALA A 246 2.48 6.72 -19.18
CA ALA A 246 3.44 6.53 -18.09
C ALA A 246 3.74 7.85 -17.35
N ALA A 247 3.63 9.01 -18.01
CA ALA A 247 3.85 10.32 -17.41
C ALA A 247 2.84 10.66 -16.29
N ASP A 248 1.63 10.09 -16.31
CA ASP A 248 0.63 10.26 -15.26
C ASP A 248 1.05 9.57 -13.95
N TYR A 249 2.00 8.63 -14.03
CA TYR A 249 2.52 7.83 -12.92
C TYR A 249 4.00 8.14 -12.62
N ARG A 250 4.45 9.35 -12.96
CA ARG A 250 5.80 9.84 -12.64
C ARG A 250 6.01 9.96 -11.12
N PRO A 251 7.25 9.87 -10.61
CA PRO A 251 7.52 9.81 -9.17
C PRO A 251 6.81 10.89 -8.34
N ARG A 252 6.78 12.14 -8.81
CA ARG A 252 6.08 13.24 -8.13
C ARG A 252 4.56 13.06 -8.06
N ALA A 253 3.95 12.55 -9.13
CA ALA A 253 2.51 12.25 -9.15
C ALA A 253 2.19 11.13 -8.16
N LEU A 254 3.08 10.13 -8.02
CA LEU A 254 2.90 9.05 -7.04
C LEU A 254 3.01 9.56 -5.59
N VAL A 255 3.92 10.50 -5.29
CA VAL A 255 3.99 11.13 -3.96
C VAL A 255 2.66 11.83 -3.63
N ALA A 256 2.10 12.58 -4.58
CA ALA A 256 0.81 13.25 -4.40
C ALA A 256 -0.34 12.23 -4.22
N ALA A 257 -0.36 11.15 -5.00
CA ALA A 257 -1.35 10.08 -4.89
C ALA A 257 -1.29 9.39 -3.51
N MET A 258 -0.07 9.10 -3.02
CA MET A 258 0.13 8.57 -1.68
C MET A 258 -0.50 9.49 -0.62
N GLN A 259 -0.16 10.78 -0.65
CA GLN A 259 -0.67 11.75 0.32
C GLN A 259 -2.20 11.89 0.29
N HIS A 260 -2.81 11.83 -0.89
CA HIS A 260 -4.26 11.99 -1.05
C HIS A 260 -5.05 10.84 -0.40
N SER A 261 -4.59 9.60 -0.53
CA SER A 261 -5.35 8.40 -0.16
C SER A 261 -4.98 7.82 1.20
N SER A 262 -4.37 8.62 2.09
CA SER A 262 -3.86 8.21 3.41
C SER A 262 -2.88 7.02 3.42
N TYR A 263 -2.39 6.58 2.25
CA TYR A 263 -1.46 5.47 2.10
C TYR A 263 -0.15 5.61 2.91
N PRO A 264 0.35 6.81 3.28
CA PRO A 264 1.46 6.94 4.22
C PRO A 264 1.20 6.23 5.55
N LEU A 265 -0.03 6.28 6.09
CA LEU A 265 -0.37 5.54 7.30
C LEU A 265 -0.32 4.03 7.06
N GLN A 266 -0.86 3.55 5.95
CA GLN A 266 -0.77 2.13 5.59
C GLN A 266 0.69 1.66 5.46
N ALA A 267 1.54 2.44 4.78
CA ALA A 267 2.96 2.14 4.61
C ALA A 267 3.70 2.05 5.97
N LEU A 268 3.41 2.99 6.89
CA LEU A 268 3.96 2.97 8.26
C LEU A 268 3.53 1.70 9.01
N LEU A 269 2.24 1.36 8.95
CA LEU A 269 1.69 0.19 9.64
C LEU A 269 2.24 -1.12 9.05
N TYR A 270 2.31 -1.24 7.72
CA TYR A 270 2.83 -2.43 7.05
C TYR A 270 4.34 -2.61 7.28
N ALA A 271 5.11 -1.52 7.36
CA ALA A 271 6.51 -1.60 7.77
C ALA A 271 6.66 -2.21 9.18
N VAL A 272 5.81 -1.81 10.13
CA VAL A 272 5.78 -2.40 11.49
C VAL A 272 5.34 -3.86 11.46
N VAL A 273 4.31 -4.20 10.68
CA VAL A 273 3.82 -5.58 10.52
C VAL A 273 4.94 -6.48 10.01
N LEU A 274 5.62 -6.08 8.93
CA LEU A 274 6.74 -6.85 8.37
C LEU A 274 7.88 -6.97 9.38
N HIS A 275 8.24 -5.89 10.06
CA HIS A 275 9.28 -5.89 11.09
C HIS A 275 8.99 -6.92 12.20
N ARG A 276 7.77 -6.88 12.75
CA ARG A 276 7.35 -7.80 13.83
C ARG A 276 7.26 -9.23 13.33
N PHE A 277 6.75 -9.44 12.11
CA PHE A 277 6.67 -10.75 11.49
C PHE A 277 8.06 -11.39 11.29
N LEU A 278 9.00 -10.66 10.68
CA LEU A 278 10.36 -11.15 10.46
C LEU A 278 11.10 -11.40 11.77
N ARG A 279 10.96 -10.51 12.76
CA ARG A 279 11.53 -10.72 14.11
C ARG A 279 11.07 -12.03 14.73
N TRP A 280 9.85 -12.47 14.43
CA TRP A 280 9.31 -13.73 14.95
C TRP A 280 9.68 -14.95 14.09
N ARG A 281 9.73 -14.79 12.77
CA ARG A 281 9.83 -15.91 11.81
C ARG A 281 11.23 -16.16 11.27
N LEU A 282 12.09 -15.16 11.23
CA LEU A 282 13.43 -15.25 10.65
C LEU A 282 14.50 -15.33 11.78
N PRO A 283 15.13 -16.50 11.99
CA PRO A 283 16.24 -16.62 12.93
C PRO A 283 17.38 -15.67 12.58
N GLY A 284 17.88 -14.93 13.57
CA GLY A 284 18.95 -13.95 13.36
C GLY A 284 18.51 -12.69 12.61
N TYR A 285 17.22 -12.37 12.63
CA TYR A 285 16.70 -11.13 12.03
C TYR A 285 17.41 -9.89 12.58
N ASP A 286 18.15 -9.24 11.69
CA ASP A 286 18.65 -7.87 11.80
C ASP A 286 17.83 -6.95 10.87
N PRO A 287 17.12 -5.94 11.38
CA PRO A 287 16.34 -5.03 10.55
C PRO A 287 17.20 -4.19 9.59
N VAL A 288 18.44 -3.83 9.94
CA VAL A 288 19.33 -3.06 9.04
C VAL A 288 19.67 -3.85 7.79
N ARG A 289 19.84 -5.16 7.96
CA ARG A 289 20.15 -6.08 6.87
C ARG A 289 18.91 -6.50 6.09
N HIS A 290 17.88 -6.98 6.78
CA HIS A 290 16.79 -7.72 6.14
C HIS A 290 15.58 -6.86 5.80
N PHE A 291 15.37 -5.71 6.44
CA PHE A 291 14.25 -4.85 6.05
C PHE A 291 14.61 -4.07 4.77
N GLY A 292 13.86 -4.32 3.70
CA GLY A 292 14.11 -3.76 2.37
C GLY A 292 13.38 -2.44 2.10
N GLY A 293 12.24 -2.21 2.77
CA GLY A 293 11.37 -1.06 2.54
C GLY A 293 9.99 -1.47 2.03
N VAL A 294 9.30 -0.51 1.43
CA VAL A 294 7.92 -0.60 0.96
C VAL A 294 7.84 -0.14 -0.49
N LEU A 295 7.07 -0.85 -1.31
CA LEU A 295 6.74 -0.51 -2.69
C LEU A 295 5.23 -0.39 -2.86
N TYR A 296 4.77 0.71 -3.43
CA TYR A 296 3.39 0.85 -3.92
C TYR A 296 3.44 0.81 -5.43
N LEU A 297 2.82 -0.22 -6.01
CA LEU A 297 2.86 -0.51 -7.44
C LEU A 297 1.55 -0.04 -8.07
N TYR A 298 1.58 1.18 -8.61
CA TYR A 298 0.51 1.73 -9.44
C TYR A 298 0.58 1.08 -10.82
N LEU A 299 -0.12 -0.04 -10.96
CA LEU A 299 0.05 -0.99 -12.07
C LEU A 299 -0.19 -0.36 -13.44
N ARG A 300 -1.05 0.65 -13.51
CA ARG A 300 -1.32 1.40 -14.75
C ARG A 300 -0.11 2.19 -15.27
N GLY A 301 0.86 2.50 -14.41
CA GLY A 301 2.11 3.18 -14.78
C GLY A 301 3.28 2.26 -15.12
N MET A 302 3.08 0.94 -15.01
CA MET A 302 4.10 -0.09 -15.22
C MET A 302 3.98 -0.66 -16.64
N CYS A 303 4.82 -0.17 -17.55
CA CYS A 303 4.66 -0.31 -19.01
C CYS A 303 5.54 -1.39 -19.67
N GLY A 304 6.09 -2.33 -18.90
CA GLY A 304 6.97 -3.39 -19.41
C GLY A 304 8.46 -3.11 -19.20
N PRO A 305 9.35 -3.87 -19.86
CA PRO A 305 10.81 -3.71 -19.71
C PRO A 305 11.32 -2.29 -20.01
N ASP A 306 10.64 -1.59 -20.92
CA ASP A 306 10.97 -0.23 -21.34
C ASP A 306 10.22 0.85 -20.52
N THR A 307 9.69 0.49 -19.34
CA THR A 307 9.04 1.46 -18.43
C THR A 307 9.97 2.65 -18.19
N PRO A 308 9.51 3.89 -18.42
CA PRO A 308 10.34 5.07 -18.20
C PRO A 308 10.88 5.15 -16.78
N VAL A 309 12.15 5.50 -16.65
CA VAL A 309 12.82 5.70 -15.37
C VAL A 309 13.21 7.17 -15.23
N ILE A 310 12.67 7.83 -14.22
CA ILE A 310 12.90 9.26 -13.95
C ILE A 310 13.66 9.35 -12.63
N ASP A 311 14.84 9.96 -12.66
CA ASP A 311 15.73 10.11 -11.49
C ASP A 311 16.03 8.77 -10.78
N GLY A 312 16.11 7.67 -11.54
CA GLY A 312 16.37 6.33 -11.01
C GLY A 312 15.12 5.57 -10.52
N HIS A 313 13.94 6.17 -10.62
CA HIS A 313 12.67 5.58 -10.21
C HIS A 313 11.78 5.28 -11.43
N PRO A 314 11.35 4.02 -11.63
CA PRO A 314 10.38 3.67 -12.67
C PRO A 314 9.04 4.39 -12.45
N THR A 315 8.37 4.78 -13.54
CA THR A 315 6.97 5.20 -13.46
C THR A 315 6.10 4.07 -12.92
N GLY A 316 5.04 4.41 -12.20
CA GLY A 316 4.15 3.44 -11.55
C GLY A 316 4.72 2.77 -10.30
N VAL A 317 5.97 3.03 -9.91
CA VAL A 317 6.59 2.41 -8.73
C VAL A 317 6.98 3.47 -7.70
N PHE A 318 6.15 3.63 -6.68
CA PHE A 318 6.53 4.42 -5.50
C PHE A 318 7.37 3.54 -4.58
N SER A 319 8.58 4.01 -4.25
CA SER A 319 9.53 3.30 -3.39
C SER A 319 9.83 4.12 -2.15
N TRP A 320 9.74 3.50 -0.97
CA TRP A 320 10.08 4.15 0.29
C TRP A 320 10.81 3.21 1.23
N GLN A 321 11.97 3.65 1.71
CA GLN A 321 12.76 2.91 2.68
C GLN A 321 12.78 3.68 4.01
N PRO A 322 11.84 3.42 4.93
CA PRO A 322 11.85 4.09 6.21
C PRO A 322 13.12 3.75 7.00
N PRO A 323 13.71 4.71 7.72
CA PRO A 323 14.80 4.43 8.64
C PRO A 323 14.40 3.35 9.65
N VAL A 324 15.30 2.40 9.90
CA VAL A 324 15.06 1.31 10.88
C VAL A 324 14.71 1.85 12.27
N ALA A 325 15.29 2.99 12.67
CA ALA A 325 14.97 3.65 13.93
C ALA A 325 13.51 4.07 14.00
N LEU A 326 12.93 4.59 12.90
CA LEU A 326 11.51 4.93 12.83
C LEU A 326 10.64 3.68 12.97
N VAL A 327 10.92 2.63 12.20
CA VAL A 327 10.14 1.38 12.24
C VAL A 327 10.15 0.76 13.64
N THR A 328 11.30 0.78 14.30
CA THR A 328 11.46 0.27 15.67
C THR A 328 10.67 1.12 16.67
N ALA A 329 10.78 2.45 16.59
CA ALA A 329 10.06 3.37 17.47
C ALA A 329 8.54 3.28 17.30
N LEU A 330 8.05 3.16 16.07
CA LEU A 330 6.63 2.91 15.77
C LEU A 330 6.17 1.58 16.35
N SER A 331 6.97 0.52 16.19
CA SER A 331 6.67 -0.78 16.77
C SER A 331 6.61 -0.72 18.30
N ASP A 332 7.54 -0.01 18.96
CA ASP A 332 7.53 0.09 20.42
C ASP A 332 6.35 0.93 20.93
N LEU A 333 6.05 2.04 20.25
CA LEU A 333 4.86 2.86 20.53
C LEU A 333 3.60 1.99 20.42
N LEU A 334 3.40 1.24 19.33
CA LEU A 334 2.21 0.40 19.15
C LEU A 334 2.13 -0.78 20.16
N ASP A 335 3.25 -1.20 20.80
CA ASP A 335 3.23 -2.19 21.91
C ASP A 335 2.94 -1.53 23.28
N GLY A 336 2.82 -0.20 23.34
CA GLY A 336 2.67 0.55 24.58
C GLY A 336 3.95 0.66 25.39
N ARG A 337 5.11 0.57 24.74
CA ARG A 337 6.40 0.91 25.34
C ARG A 337 6.65 2.38 25.04
N ALA A 338 6.83 3.20 26.09
CA ALA A 338 7.25 4.57 25.88
C ALA A 338 8.58 4.58 25.11
N ALA A 339 8.70 5.44 24.10
CA ALA A 339 9.98 5.71 23.45
C ALA A 339 10.97 6.17 24.54
N SER A 340 11.98 5.35 24.81
CA SER A 340 13.04 5.65 25.77
C SER A 340 14.07 6.61 25.18
#